data_AF-A0A959S2W5-F1
#
_entry.id   AF-A0A959S2W5-F1
#
_cell.length_a   1.000
_cell.length_b   1.000
_cell.length_c   1.000
_cell.angle_alpha   90.00
_cell.angle_beta   90.00
_cell.angle_gamma   90.00
#
_symmetry.space_group_name_H-M   'P 1'
#
loop_
_entity.id
_entity.type
_entity.pdbx_description
1 polymer ?
#
loop_
_entity_poly.entity_id
_entity_poly.type
_entity_poly.pdbx_seq_one_letter_code
_entity_poly.pdbx_strand_id
1 'polypeptide(L)'
;LGSSTQSGNTTFYANAGDLIGFGIESTDGGFGEGWVLISKFTYAPQTCGCTDNTACNFDPNADINDGSCCYTNCFTFNVGGGTFDSEISWEVYDDDNNLVYTGGAPYNEPFCLSSGCYNIIMYDSFGDSWNGASWTLSNAGGVVATGTHLSGSMSQSFLYGVNTTCVPGCTSPIACNYNASATIDDGSCTYPGCTDVAACNYDPNAGCSDGSCTFTQDDCSLVCTNTSGDAMGFIGTFDPFNWTFQTSPGNGWIEGSVGYMAIAGTNNDLSLNSGVVSQASIVAQYAGEYTFTWTYATLDGPQYDFAYYINDVQFLLTSELGGVAQSGTITMNVNAGDIIGFGINATDGVFGRGYLLITDFTWPNVVCGCTDMNACNYNDQAIFDDGSCEYASCACPGDLNNDGMVDTLDLLLFLGAFGCTGTCLGDMDNSGAVNTTDLLIFLGLFGTDCSVMME
;
A
#
# COMPACT_ATOMS: atom_id res chain seq x y z
N LEU A 1 31.57 56.04 36.69
CA LEU A 1 30.25 56.44 37.22
C LEU A 1 29.21 55.53 36.57
N GLY A 2 28.68 54.56 37.29
CA GLY A 2 27.69 53.62 36.77
C GLY A 2 27.39 52.54 37.80
N SER A 3 26.13 52.10 37.86
CA SER A 3 25.65 51.06 38.79
C SER A 3 26.39 49.73 38.58
N SER A 4 26.37 48.84 39.58
CA SER A 4 26.95 47.48 39.51
C SER A 4 26.32 46.59 38.43
N THR A 5 25.21 47.01 37.83
CA THR A 5 24.55 46.34 36.70
C THR A 5 24.36 47.31 35.54
N GLN A 6 24.71 46.86 34.33
CA GLN A 6 24.52 47.59 33.09
C GLN A 6 23.78 46.68 32.10
N SER A 7 22.86 47.24 31.32
CA SER A 7 22.11 46.52 30.28
C SER A 7 21.98 47.39 29.04
N GLY A 8 21.85 46.76 27.87
CA GLY A 8 21.72 47.45 26.59
C GLY A 8 21.56 46.48 25.43
N ASN A 9 21.24 47.03 24.26
CA ASN A 9 21.12 46.30 23.00
C ASN A 9 22.18 46.83 22.02
N THR A 10 22.72 45.95 21.17
CA THR A 10 23.66 46.32 20.12
C THR A 10 23.36 45.54 18.84
N THR A 11 23.76 46.10 17.70
CA THR A 11 23.67 45.47 16.38
C THR A 11 24.99 45.68 15.67
N PHE A 12 25.52 44.63 15.06
CA PHE A 12 26.75 44.66 14.29
C PHE A 12 26.57 43.80 13.04
N TYR A 13 27.37 44.09 12.02
CA TYR A 13 27.43 43.32 10.79
C TYR A 13 28.54 42.27 10.89
N ALA A 14 28.27 41.05 10.43
CA ALA A 14 29.24 39.95 10.37
C ALA A 14 29.17 39.29 8.99
N ASN A 15 30.32 38.93 8.43
CA ASN A 15 30.42 38.19 7.18
C ASN A 15 30.39 36.67 7.45
N ALA A 16 30.11 35.90 6.40
CA ALA A 16 30.24 34.45 6.45
C ALA A 16 31.69 34.04 6.82
N GLY A 17 31.83 33.21 7.86
CA GLY A 17 33.12 32.78 8.38
C GLY A 17 33.68 33.62 9.54
N ASP A 18 33.01 34.71 9.92
CA ASP A 18 33.41 35.50 11.09
C ASP A 18 33.13 34.74 12.40
N LEU A 19 34.09 34.80 13.34
CA LEU A 19 33.90 34.28 14.69
C LEU A 19 33.16 35.32 15.54
N ILE A 20 31.95 34.99 15.97
CA ILE A 20 31.16 35.81 16.89
C ILE A 20 31.29 35.23 18.30
N GLY A 21 31.81 36.03 19.23
CA GLY A 21 31.97 35.63 20.64
C GLY A 21 31.66 36.76 21.61
N PHE A 22 31.29 36.40 22.83
CA PHE A 22 31.04 37.32 23.93
C PHE A 22 32.07 37.08 25.03
N GLY A 23 32.63 38.15 25.60
CA GLY A 23 33.65 38.05 26.62
C GLY A 23 33.57 39.17 27.64
N ILE A 24 34.18 38.95 28.79
CA ILE A 24 34.35 39.94 29.86
C ILE A 24 35.84 40.06 30.10
N GLU A 25 36.36 41.28 30.03
CA GLU A 25 37.74 41.57 30.39
C GLU A 25 37.76 42.23 31.78
N SER A 26 38.44 41.58 32.75
CA SER A 26 38.67 42.16 34.07
C SER A 26 40.05 42.80 34.15
N THR A 27 40.11 44.01 34.68
CA THR A 27 41.36 44.78 34.84
C THR A 27 41.84 44.89 36.28
N ASP A 28 41.04 44.48 37.27
CA ASP A 28 41.33 44.70 38.70
C ASP A 28 41.94 43.49 39.42
N GLY A 29 41.98 42.32 38.76
CA GLY A 29 42.76 41.15 39.16
C GLY A 29 42.46 40.56 40.54
N GLY A 30 41.40 40.98 41.23
CA GLY A 30 41.17 40.56 42.61
C GLY A 30 39.90 41.00 43.34
N PHE A 31 38.98 41.76 42.73
CA PHE A 31 37.76 42.18 43.41
C PHE A 31 36.48 41.94 42.59
N GLY A 32 35.86 40.79 42.83
CA GLY A 32 34.51 40.45 42.34
C GLY A 32 34.46 39.66 41.03
N GLU A 33 33.37 38.94 40.80
CA GLU A 33 33.10 38.20 39.57
C GLU A 33 32.13 39.00 38.68
N GLY A 34 32.48 39.18 37.42
CA GLY A 34 31.60 39.75 36.40
C GLY A 34 30.94 38.65 35.58
N TRP A 35 29.66 38.82 35.24
CA TRP A 35 28.94 37.94 34.32
C TRP A 35 28.19 38.78 33.27
N VAL A 36 27.97 38.18 32.10
CA VAL A 36 27.21 38.76 31.00
C VAL A 36 26.10 37.78 30.66
N LEU A 37 24.87 38.27 30.55
CA LEU A 37 23.72 37.48 30.13
C LEU A 37 23.24 38.00 28.77
N ILE A 38 23.31 37.14 27.76
CA ILE A 38 22.72 37.41 26.45
C ILE A 38 21.31 36.83 26.45
N SER A 39 20.31 37.71 26.61
CA SER A 39 18.91 37.30 26.72
C SER A 39 18.23 37.03 25.38
N LYS A 40 18.75 37.57 24.28
CA LYS A 40 18.22 37.39 22.93
C LYS A 40 19.32 37.60 21.88
N PHE A 41 19.51 36.62 21.01
CA PHE A 41 20.38 36.72 19.84
C PHE A 41 19.54 36.41 18.59
N THR A 42 19.48 37.34 17.64
CA THR A 42 18.72 37.21 16.39
C THR A 42 19.55 37.72 15.22
N TYR A 43 19.48 37.04 14.09
CA TYR A 43 20.07 37.47 12.81
C TYR A 43 18.96 37.67 11.77
N ALA A 44 19.19 38.51 10.77
CA ALA A 44 18.24 38.67 9.67
C ALA A 44 18.30 37.42 8.76
N PRO A 45 17.17 36.82 8.39
CA PRO A 45 17.17 35.70 7.46
C PRO A 45 17.73 36.18 6.11
N GLN A 46 18.72 35.46 5.60
CA GLN A 46 19.16 35.62 4.22
C GLN A 46 18.07 35.03 3.32
N THR A 47 17.61 35.81 2.35
CA THR A 47 16.66 35.38 1.33
C THR A 47 17.45 34.73 0.19
N CYS A 48 17.22 33.43 0.01
CA CYS A 48 17.77 32.65 -1.09
C CYS A 48 16.84 32.74 -2.30
N GLY A 49 17.40 32.93 -3.49
CA GLY A 49 16.67 32.96 -4.76
C GLY A 49 17.57 33.37 -5.91
N CYS A 50 17.03 33.44 -7.13
CA CYS A 50 17.85 33.86 -8.27
C CYS A 50 18.18 35.36 -8.19
N THR A 51 19.47 35.69 -8.13
CA THR A 51 19.96 37.09 -8.05
C THR A 51 20.35 37.69 -9.41
N ASP A 52 20.25 36.92 -10.51
CA ASP A 52 20.56 37.38 -11.86
C ASP A 52 19.31 38.00 -12.52
N ASN A 53 19.36 39.30 -12.83
CA ASN A 53 18.24 40.03 -13.44
C ASN A 53 17.93 39.65 -14.90
N THR A 54 18.76 38.80 -15.51
CA THR A 54 18.53 38.25 -16.85
C THR A 54 17.79 36.91 -16.82
N ALA A 55 17.72 36.27 -15.65
CA ALA A 55 16.93 35.05 -15.45
C ALA A 55 15.44 35.38 -15.33
N CYS A 56 14.60 34.45 -15.76
CA CYS A 56 13.16 34.64 -15.75
C CYS A 56 12.54 34.56 -14.35
N ASN A 57 13.20 33.89 -13.42
CA ASN A 57 12.80 33.76 -12.01
C ASN A 57 13.65 34.65 -11.08
N PHE A 58 14.14 35.77 -11.60
CA PHE A 58 14.85 36.77 -10.79
C PHE A 58 14.01 37.21 -9.59
N ASP A 59 14.56 37.02 -8.39
CA ASP A 59 14.00 37.54 -7.14
C ASP A 59 14.74 38.81 -6.73
N PRO A 60 14.11 40.00 -6.82
CA PRO A 60 14.74 41.26 -6.41
C PRO A 60 15.00 41.36 -4.91
N ASN A 61 14.44 40.45 -4.10
CA ASN A 61 14.66 40.39 -2.66
C ASN A 61 15.69 39.33 -2.27
N ALA A 62 16.21 38.51 -3.21
CA ALA A 62 17.23 37.52 -2.90
C ALA A 62 18.60 38.18 -2.70
N ASP A 63 19.23 37.89 -1.57
CA ASP A 63 20.58 38.35 -1.24
C ASP A 63 21.64 37.28 -1.53
N ILE A 64 21.22 36.01 -1.67
CA ILE A 64 22.09 34.87 -1.96
C ILE A 64 21.54 34.09 -3.16
N ASN A 65 22.39 33.90 -4.18
CA ASN A 65 22.08 32.99 -5.27
C ASN A 65 22.12 31.54 -4.77
N ASP A 66 20.98 30.86 -4.84
CA ASP A 66 20.84 29.45 -4.50
C ASP A 66 21.04 28.51 -5.71
N GLY A 67 21.38 29.07 -6.87
CA GLY A 67 21.53 28.31 -8.11
C GLY A 67 20.21 28.07 -8.86
N SER A 68 19.09 28.61 -8.38
CA SER A 68 17.77 28.46 -9.03
C SER A 68 17.61 29.26 -10.33
N CYS A 69 18.58 30.09 -10.71
CA CYS A 69 18.47 30.97 -11.88
C CYS A 69 18.20 30.23 -13.18
N CYS A 70 17.16 30.66 -13.87
CA CYS A 70 16.58 29.99 -15.01
C CYS A 70 16.63 30.88 -16.26
N TYR A 71 17.39 30.39 -17.25
CA TYR A 71 17.69 31.13 -18.47
C TYR A 71 17.00 30.54 -19.72
N THR A 72 16.44 29.34 -19.62
CA THR A 72 15.81 28.60 -20.72
C THR A 72 14.50 27.98 -20.26
N ASN A 73 13.52 27.83 -21.17
CA ASN A 73 12.20 27.25 -20.90
C ASN A 73 11.44 27.95 -19.76
N CYS A 74 11.37 29.28 -19.83
CA CYS A 74 10.64 30.09 -18.87
C CYS A 74 9.15 30.05 -19.17
N PHE A 75 8.38 29.65 -18.15
CA PHE A 75 6.93 29.69 -18.19
C PHE A 75 6.40 30.62 -17.10
N THR A 76 5.18 31.11 -17.28
CA THR A 76 4.40 31.75 -16.22
C THR A 76 3.21 30.85 -15.94
N PHE A 77 3.11 30.43 -14.69
CA PHE A 77 1.99 29.63 -14.21
C PHE A 77 1.02 30.54 -13.46
N ASN A 78 -0.20 30.61 -13.95
CA ASN A 78 -1.25 31.43 -13.37
C ASN A 78 -2.40 30.51 -12.96
N VAL A 79 -2.83 30.62 -11.70
CA VAL A 79 -3.96 29.86 -11.16
C VAL A 79 -4.85 30.81 -10.39
N GLY A 80 -6.16 30.75 -10.66
CA GLY A 80 -7.17 31.51 -9.93
C GLY A 80 -8.12 32.26 -10.86
N GLY A 81 -8.67 33.37 -10.37
CA GLY A 81 -9.64 34.20 -11.10
C GLY A 81 -11.10 33.80 -10.89
N GLY A 82 -11.37 32.86 -9.98
CA GLY A 82 -12.71 32.47 -9.56
C GLY A 82 -13.14 33.14 -8.26
N THR A 83 -14.32 32.75 -7.76
CA THR A 83 -14.86 33.29 -6.49
C THR A 83 -14.29 32.61 -5.24
N PHE A 84 -13.64 31.46 -5.37
CA PHE A 84 -13.14 30.65 -4.25
C PHE A 84 -11.71 30.11 -4.50
N ASP A 85 -10.80 30.99 -4.93
CA ASP A 85 -9.41 30.61 -5.22
C ASP A 85 -8.71 29.91 -4.03
N SER A 86 -9.11 30.20 -2.79
CA SER A 86 -8.55 29.56 -1.59
C SER A 86 -8.76 28.05 -1.49
N GLU A 87 -9.66 27.48 -2.29
CA GLU A 87 -9.97 26.04 -2.31
C GLU A 87 -9.07 25.26 -3.28
N ILE A 88 -8.30 25.98 -4.10
CA ILE A 88 -7.49 25.43 -5.18
C ILE A 88 -6.03 25.33 -4.72
N SER A 89 -5.52 24.10 -4.65
CA SER A 89 -4.09 23.82 -4.54
C SER A 89 -3.61 23.02 -5.75
N TRP A 90 -2.30 22.92 -5.93
CA TRP A 90 -1.74 22.22 -7.07
C TRP A 90 -0.33 21.73 -6.81
N GLU A 91 0.07 20.71 -7.57
CA GLU A 91 1.37 20.06 -7.55
C GLU A 91 1.82 19.76 -8.99
N VAL A 92 3.12 19.82 -9.23
CA VAL A 92 3.73 19.51 -10.54
C VAL A 92 4.81 18.47 -10.34
N TYR A 93 4.66 17.34 -11.02
CA TYR A 93 5.60 16.24 -11.02
C TYR A 93 6.36 16.17 -12.35
N ASP A 94 7.65 15.80 -12.31
CA ASP A 94 8.43 15.46 -13.50
C ASP A 94 8.17 14.03 -14.00
N ASP A 95 8.88 13.62 -15.05
CA ASP A 95 8.77 12.31 -15.69
C ASP A 95 9.30 11.14 -14.84
N ASP A 96 10.15 11.44 -13.85
CA ASP A 96 10.62 10.50 -12.83
C ASP A 96 9.69 10.48 -11.58
N ASN A 97 8.54 11.17 -11.65
CA ASN A 97 7.53 11.28 -10.59
C ASN A 97 8.04 12.00 -9.32
N ASN A 98 9.03 12.89 -9.46
CA ASN A 98 9.48 13.77 -8.38
C ASN A 98 8.61 15.02 -8.32
N LEU A 99 8.22 15.45 -7.12
CA LEU A 99 7.53 16.72 -6.91
C LEU A 99 8.50 17.88 -7.17
N VAL A 100 8.22 18.68 -8.21
CA VAL A 100 9.06 19.82 -8.62
C VAL A 100 8.50 21.14 -8.12
N TYR A 101 7.18 21.31 -8.15
CA TYR A 101 6.50 22.52 -7.67
C TYR A 101 5.20 22.19 -6.94
N THR A 102 4.83 23.04 -5.99
CA THR A 102 3.52 23.02 -5.33
C THR A 102 3.08 24.44 -4.98
N GLY A 103 1.78 24.66 -4.86
CA GLY A 103 1.22 25.95 -4.44
C GLY A 103 -0.29 25.93 -4.34
N GLY A 104 -0.88 27.12 -4.26
CA GLY A 104 -2.33 27.32 -4.24
C GLY A 104 -2.74 28.63 -4.87
N ALA A 105 -4.01 28.76 -5.22
CA ALA A 105 -4.53 29.96 -5.85
C ALA A 105 -4.86 31.05 -4.81
N PRO A 106 -4.75 32.34 -5.17
CA PRO A 106 -4.24 32.83 -6.45
C PRO A 106 -2.72 32.67 -6.55
N TYR A 107 -2.25 32.26 -7.73
CA TYR A 107 -0.84 32.09 -8.03
C TYR A 107 -0.49 32.75 -9.36
N ASN A 108 0.63 33.44 -9.42
CA ASN A 108 1.13 34.07 -10.64
C ASN A 108 2.63 34.30 -10.57
N GLU A 109 3.40 33.22 -10.66
CA GLU A 109 4.85 33.25 -10.57
C GLU A 109 5.50 32.46 -11.72
N PRO A 110 6.78 32.72 -12.03
CA PRO A 110 7.48 32.02 -13.10
C PRO A 110 7.83 30.57 -12.71
N PHE A 111 7.69 29.67 -13.68
CA PHE A 111 8.13 28.28 -13.63
C PHE A 111 9.34 28.05 -14.52
N CYS A 112 10.20 27.15 -14.06
CA CYS A 112 11.40 26.73 -14.74
C CYS A 112 11.37 25.22 -14.95
N LEU A 113 10.78 24.86 -16.09
CA LEU A 113 10.60 23.48 -16.47
C LEU A 113 11.68 23.11 -17.48
N SER A 114 12.50 22.12 -17.14
CA SER A 114 13.44 21.51 -18.09
C SER A 114 12.67 20.88 -19.26
N SER A 115 13.38 20.52 -20.34
CA SER A 115 12.75 19.71 -21.38
C SER A 115 12.41 18.33 -20.81
N GLY A 116 11.16 17.92 -20.93
CA GLY A 116 10.63 16.74 -20.24
C GLY A 116 9.11 16.74 -20.21
N CYS A 117 8.55 15.70 -19.62
CA CYS A 117 7.12 15.60 -19.42
C CYS A 117 6.75 15.95 -17.99
N TYR A 118 5.62 16.64 -17.82
CA TYR A 118 5.16 17.08 -16.52
C TYR A 118 3.69 16.72 -16.32
N ASN A 119 3.38 16.24 -15.12
CA ASN A 119 2.02 16.00 -14.65
C ASN A 119 1.64 17.10 -13.65
N ILE A 120 0.66 17.91 -14.01
CA ILE A 120 0.14 19.00 -13.18
C ILE A 120 -1.14 18.49 -12.54
N ILE A 121 -1.10 18.26 -11.23
CA ILE A 121 -2.26 17.85 -10.46
C ILE A 121 -2.83 19.09 -9.79
N MET A 122 -4.10 19.33 -10.02
CA MET A 122 -4.83 20.43 -9.43
C MET A 122 -5.89 19.86 -8.49
N TYR A 123 -6.07 20.49 -7.33
CA TYR A 123 -6.96 20.04 -6.27
C TYR A 123 -8.11 21.05 -6.05
N ASP A 124 -9.24 20.52 -5.60
CA ASP A 124 -10.44 21.25 -5.20
C ASP A 124 -10.89 20.72 -3.85
N SER A 125 -10.82 21.56 -2.82
CA SER A 125 -11.11 21.16 -1.44
C SER A 125 -12.55 20.69 -1.22
N PHE A 126 -13.50 21.12 -2.04
CA PHE A 126 -14.93 20.78 -1.90
C PHE A 126 -15.49 20.01 -3.09
N GLY A 127 -14.72 19.92 -4.18
CA GLY A 127 -15.03 19.12 -5.36
C GLY A 127 -16.28 19.59 -6.12
N ASP A 128 -16.74 20.80 -5.84
CA ASP A 128 -17.90 21.44 -6.45
C ASP A 128 -17.54 22.38 -7.62
N SER A 129 -16.30 22.24 -8.15
CA SER A 129 -15.70 23.02 -9.24
C SER A 129 -15.19 24.39 -8.80
N TRP A 130 -14.33 24.98 -9.62
CA TRP A 130 -13.60 26.20 -9.27
C TRP A 130 -14.37 27.50 -9.53
N ASN A 131 -15.68 27.43 -9.80
CA ASN A 131 -16.56 28.59 -9.86
C ASN A 131 -16.03 29.75 -10.75
N GLY A 132 -15.47 29.40 -11.92
CA GLY A 132 -14.91 30.35 -12.89
C GLY A 132 -13.39 30.55 -12.82
N ALA A 133 -12.70 29.95 -11.85
CA ALA A 133 -11.24 29.92 -11.84
C ALA A 133 -10.69 28.98 -12.92
N SER A 134 -9.47 29.24 -13.35
CA SER A 134 -8.74 28.41 -14.29
C SER A 134 -7.25 28.39 -13.95
N TRP A 135 -6.53 27.47 -14.57
CA TRP A 135 -5.08 27.57 -14.62
C TRP A 135 -4.62 27.78 -16.07
N THR A 136 -3.52 28.50 -16.22
CA THR A 136 -2.84 28.71 -17.50
C THR A 136 -1.33 28.59 -17.32
N LEU A 137 -0.70 27.86 -18.23
CA LEU A 137 0.74 27.85 -18.41
C LEU A 137 1.04 28.62 -19.70
N SER A 138 1.88 29.64 -19.62
CA SER A 138 2.23 30.49 -20.76
C SER A 138 3.73 30.68 -20.88
N ASN A 139 4.22 30.92 -22.09
CA ASN A 139 5.60 31.33 -22.35
C ASN A 139 5.61 32.58 -23.24
N ALA A 140 6.79 33.01 -23.70
CA ALA A 140 6.93 34.17 -24.59
C ALA A 140 6.10 34.07 -25.90
N GLY A 141 5.70 32.86 -26.30
CA GLY A 141 4.83 32.59 -27.45
C GLY A 141 3.33 32.64 -27.16
N GLY A 142 2.91 32.79 -25.90
CA GLY A 142 1.52 32.81 -25.46
C GLY A 142 1.16 31.64 -24.54
N VAL A 143 -0.14 31.40 -24.38
CA VAL A 143 -0.66 30.28 -23.56
C VAL A 143 -0.37 28.95 -24.27
N VAL A 144 0.29 28.04 -23.57
CA VAL A 144 0.67 26.70 -24.09
C VAL A 144 -0.17 25.57 -23.50
N ALA A 145 -0.72 25.78 -22.30
CA ALA A 145 -1.67 24.86 -21.68
C ALA A 145 -2.65 25.64 -20.80
N THR A 146 -3.87 25.15 -20.68
CA THR A 146 -4.89 25.71 -19.79
C THR A 146 -5.88 24.62 -19.41
N GLY A 147 -6.46 24.75 -18.22
CA GLY A 147 -7.52 23.87 -17.77
C GLY A 147 -8.46 24.54 -16.79
N THR A 148 -9.63 23.94 -16.68
CA THR A 148 -10.67 24.26 -15.70
C THR A 148 -11.13 22.95 -15.08
N HIS A 149 -11.54 22.99 -13.82
CA HIS A 149 -11.98 21.79 -13.13
C HIS A 149 -13.45 21.43 -13.41
N LEU A 150 -13.72 20.14 -13.64
CA LEU A 150 -15.06 19.60 -13.87
C LEU A 150 -15.80 19.34 -12.54
N SER A 151 -17.10 19.61 -12.47
CA SER A 151 -17.90 19.38 -11.25
C SER A 151 -17.83 17.92 -10.78
N GLY A 152 -17.58 17.67 -9.49
CA GLY A 152 -17.68 16.34 -8.86
C GLY A 152 -16.37 15.57 -8.70
N SER A 153 -15.21 16.23 -8.71
CA SER A 153 -13.89 15.61 -8.45
C SER A 153 -13.09 16.45 -7.47
N MET A 154 -12.28 15.84 -6.58
CA MET A 154 -11.44 16.60 -5.64
C MET A 154 -10.04 16.91 -6.21
N SER A 155 -9.72 16.31 -7.36
CA SER A 155 -8.50 16.57 -8.08
C SER A 155 -8.65 16.26 -9.57
N GLN A 156 -7.79 16.88 -10.38
CA GLN A 156 -7.67 16.62 -11.80
C GLN A 156 -6.22 16.75 -12.24
N SER A 157 -5.73 15.76 -12.99
CA SER A 157 -4.40 15.75 -13.59
C SER A 157 -4.41 16.27 -15.01
N PHE A 158 -3.35 16.99 -15.38
CA PHE A 158 -3.12 17.52 -16.71
C PHE A 158 -1.68 17.24 -17.14
N LEU A 159 -1.52 16.71 -18.35
CA LEU A 159 -0.22 16.33 -18.88
C LEU A 159 0.31 17.36 -19.86
N TYR A 160 1.57 17.77 -19.70
CA TYR A 160 2.20 18.72 -20.61
C TYR A 160 3.67 18.37 -20.89
N GLY A 161 4.06 18.41 -22.17
CA GLY A 161 5.43 18.15 -22.62
C GLY A 161 6.17 19.44 -22.97
N VAL A 162 7.29 19.69 -22.31
CA VAL A 162 8.20 20.79 -22.65
C VAL A 162 9.20 20.30 -23.69
N ASN A 163 9.06 20.79 -24.93
CA ASN A 163 9.89 20.39 -26.08
C ASN A 163 9.91 18.87 -26.36
N THR A 164 8.91 18.13 -25.88
CA THR A 164 8.74 16.69 -26.10
C THR A 164 7.25 16.34 -26.22
N THR A 165 6.95 15.15 -26.72
CA THR A 165 5.58 14.61 -26.78
C THR A 165 5.38 13.61 -25.66
N CYS A 166 4.34 13.79 -24.87
CA CYS A 166 4.00 12.89 -23.77
C CYS A 166 2.91 11.91 -24.21
N VAL A 167 3.20 10.62 -24.10
CA VAL A 167 2.24 9.55 -24.42
C VAL A 167 1.91 8.84 -23.11
N PRO A 168 0.71 9.05 -22.52
CA PRO A 168 0.29 8.32 -21.34
C PRO A 168 -0.01 6.85 -21.69
N GLY A 169 0.30 5.97 -20.74
CA GLY A 169 -0.04 4.55 -20.79
C GLY A 169 0.89 3.75 -19.89
N CYS A 170 0.61 2.46 -19.72
CA CYS A 170 1.47 1.63 -18.88
C CYS A 170 2.91 1.53 -19.42
N THR A 171 3.89 1.98 -18.63
CA THR A 171 5.32 1.97 -18.98
C THR A 171 6.05 0.72 -18.47
N SER A 172 5.39 -0.09 -17.64
CA SER A 172 5.98 -1.30 -17.05
C SER A 172 6.04 -2.45 -18.07
N PRO A 173 7.23 -2.95 -18.43
CA PRO A 173 7.39 -4.00 -19.45
C PRO A 173 6.86 -5.38 -19.03
N ILE A 174 6.56 -5.55 -17.74
CA ILE A 174 5.97 -6.78 -17.19
C ILE A 174 4.44 -6.73 -17.13
N ALA A 175 3.83 -5.58 -17.37
CA ALA A 175 2.38 -5.45 -17.34
C ALA A 175 1.72 -5.99 -18.61
N CYS A 176 0.51 -6.49 -18.47
CA CYS A 176 -0.30 -7.06 -19.55
C CYS A 176 -0.66 -6.03 -20.63
N ASN A 177 -0.84 -4.78 -20.24
CA ASN A 177 -1.18 -3.66 -21.11
C ASN A 177 0.02 -2.72 -21.35
N TYR A 178 1.24 -3.23 -21.25
CA TYR A 178 2.46 -2.48 -21.56
C TYR A 178 2.37 -1.79 -22.93
N ASN A 179 2.64 -0.48 -22.95
CA ASN A 179 2.70 0.31 -24.16
C ASN A 179 4.12 0.83 -24.39
N ALA A 180 4.83 0.26 -25.36
CA ALA A 180 6.20 0.65 -25.69
C ALA A 180 6.34 2.09 -26.22
N SER A 181 5.23 2.74 -26.61
CA SER A 181 5.21 4.15 -26.99
C SER A 181 4.87 5.07 -25.82
N ALA A 182 4.46 4.53 -24.66
CA ALA A 182 4.18 5.33 -23.48
C ALA A 182 5.48 5.87 -22.88
N THR A 183 5.47 7.16 -22.57
CA THR A 183 6.60 7.88 -21.97
C THR A 183 6.31 8.27 -20.52
N ILE A 184 5.08 8.05 -20.04
CA ILE A 184 4.63 8.37 -18.69
C ILE A 184 3.60 7.33 -18.27
N ASP A 185 3.76 6.78 -17.07
CA ASP A 185 2.79 5.87 -16.48
C ASP A 185 1.54 6.65 -16.07
N ASP A 186 0.38 6.23 -16.57
CA ASP A 186 -0.92 6.80 -16.22
C ASP A 186 -1.64 5.99 -15.13
N GLY A 187 -0.96 5.02 -14.52
CA GLY A 187 -1.54 4.12 -13.52
C GLY A 187 -2.48 3.09 -14.10
N SER A 188 -2.55 2.97 -15.44
CA SER A 188 -3.41 1.97 -16.09
C SER A 188 -2.82 0.56 -16.05
N CYS A 189 -1.58 0.36 -15.57
CA CYS A 189 -0.90 -0.93 -15.61
C CYS A 189 -1.73 -2.04 -14.94
N THR A 190 -2.03 -3.09 -15.71
CA THR A 190 -2.61 -4.34 -15.19
C THR A 190 -1.53 -5.41 -15.21
N TYR A 191 -1.36 -6.09 -14.08
CA TYR A 191 -0.26 -7.03 -13.92
C TYR A 191 -0.70 -8.48 -14.19
N PRO A 192 0.24 -9.35 -14.60
CA PRO A 192 -0.04 -10.76 -14.77
C PRO A 192 -0.37 -11.44 -13.44
N GLY A 193 -1.24 -12.45 -13.47
CA GLY A 193 -1.59 -13.30 -12.35
C GLY A 193 -2.47 -14.46 -12.83
N CYS A 194 -3.05 -15.28 -11.94
CA CYS A 194 -3.94 -16.33 -12.40
C CYS A 194 -5.33 -15.78 -12.74
N THR A 195 -5.73 -15.89 -14.01
CA THR A 195 -7.03 -15.41 -14.50
C THR A 195 -8.11 -16.50 -14.58
N ASP A 196 -7.78 -17.73 -14.19
CA ASP A 196 -8.71 -18.86 -14.23
C ASP A 196 -9.49 -18.95 -12.91
N VAL A 197 -10.80 -18.73 -12.98
CA VAL A 197 -11.69 -18.76 -11.81
C VAL A 197 -11.75 -20.14 -11.13
N ALA A 198 -11.34 -21.20 -11.81
CA ALA A 198 -11.28 -22.56 -11.26
C ALA A 198 -9.92 -22.89 -10.61
N ALA A 199 -8.95 -21.97 -10.67
CA ALA A 199 -7.64 -22.16 -10.04
C ALA A 199 -7.63 -21.70 -8.58
N CYS A 200 -6.86 -22.39 -7.75
CA CYS A 200 -6.71 -22.11 -6.31
C CYS A 200 -6.19 -20.70 -6.02
N ASN A 201 -5.33 -20.17 -6.90
CA ASN A 201 -4.69 -18.87 -6.76
C ASN A 201 -5.26 -17.83 -7.72
N TYR A 202 -6.55 -17.97 -8.11
CA TYR A 202 -7.24 -16.98 -8.94
C TYR A 202 -7.10 -15.56 -8.36
N ASP A 203 -6.63 -14.65 -9.19
CA ASP A 203 -6.52 -13.22 -8.88
C ASP A 203 -7.51 -12.43 -9.75
N PRO A 204 -8.59 -11.89 -9.16
CA PRO A 204 -9.58 -11.10 -9.91
C PRO A 204 -9.02 -9.77 -10.44
N ASN A 205 -7.85 -9.32 -9.98
CA ASN A 205 -7.19 -8.11 -10.45
C ASN A 205 -6.15 -8.39 -11.55
N ALA A 206 -5.89 -9.65 -11.89
CA ALA A 206 -4.95 -10.02 -12.94
C ALA A 206 -5.45 -9.60 -14.32
N GLY A 207 -4.63 -8.84 -15.07
CA GLY A 207 -4.95 -8.38 -16.42
C GLY A 207 -4.73 -9.44 -17.51
N CYS A 208 -3.90 -10.45 -17.23
CA CYS A 208 -3.55 -11.53 -18.12
C CYS A 208 -2.95 -12.70 -17.34
N SER A 209 -3.04 -13.91 -17.90
CA SER A 209 -2.47 -15.10 -17.28
C SER A 209 -0.95 -15.09 -17.36
N ASP A 210 -0.28 -15.34 -16.23
CA ASP A 210 1.17 -15.60 -16.14
C ASP A 210 1.52 -17.10 -16.15
N GLY A 211 0.51 -17.97 -16.27
CA GLY A 211 0.66 -19.41 -16.18
C GLY A 211 0.91 -19.93 -14.75
N SER A 212 0.74 -19.08 -13.72
CA SER A 212 0.85 -19.48 -12.32
C SER A 212 -0.37 -20.24 -11.79
N CYS A 213 -1.44 -20.39 -12.57
CA CYS A 213 -2.67 -21.04 -12.12
C CYS A 213 -2.40 -22.45 -11.60
N THR A 214 -2.72 -22.66 -10.32
CA THR A 214 -2.57 -23.95 -9.65
C THR A 214 -3.94 -24.60 -9.52
N PHE A 215 -4.01 -25.85 -9.96
CA PHE A 215 -5.24 -26.67 -9.92
C PHE A 215 -5.03 -27.95 -9.09
N THR A 216 -3.83 -28.15 -8.56
CA THR A 216 -3.48 -29.33 -7.79
C THR A 216 -3.81 -29.12 -6.32
N GLN A 217 -4.52 -30.10 -5.76
CA GLN A 217 -5.02 -30.15 -4.38
C GLN A 217 -3.97 -29.82 -3.31
N ASP A 218 -2.68 -30.04 -3.58
CA ASP A 218 -1.59 -29.76 -2.64
C ASP A 218 -1.32 -28.25 -2.42
N ASP A 219 -1.65 -27.36 -3.38
CA ASP A 219 -1.47 -25.90 -3.25
C ASP A 219 -2.74 -25.17 -2.79
N CYS A 220 -3.93 -25.75 -3.00
CA CYS A 220 -5.18 -25.30 -2.35
C CYS A 220 -5.18 -25.63 -0.84
N SER A 221 -4.39 -26.62 -0.41
CA SER A 221 -4.37 -27.14 0.97
C SER A 221 -3.77 -26.16 1.98
N LEU A 222 -2.90 -25.23 1.58
CA LEU A 222 -2.19 -24.36 2.53
C LEU A 222 -3.06 -23.30 3.23
N VAL A 223 -4.26 -23.01 2.70
CA VAL A 223 -5.24 -22.14 3.39
C VAL A 223 -6.12 -22.95 4.35
N CYS A 224 -6.46 -24.20 3.97
CA CYS A 224 -7.42 -25.04 4.69
C CYS A 224 -6.81 -26.00 5.73
N THR A 225 -5.49 -26.20 5.73
CA THR A 225 -4.78 -26.92 6.81
C THR A 225 -4.70 -26.15 8.13
N ASN A 226 -5.15 -24.89 8.17
CA ASN A 226 -5.18 -24.07 9.40
C ASN A 226 -6.44 -24.25 10.26
N THR A 227 -7.27 -25.25 9.96
CA THR A 227 -8.53 -25.51 10.67
C THR A 227 -8.36 -26.19 12.04
N SER A 228 -7.13 -26.45 12.50
CA SER A 228 -6.88 -26.97 13.83
C SER A 228 -5.76 -26.25 14.55
N GLY A 229 -5.96 -25.01 14.99
CA GLY A 229 -5.36 -24.42 16.21
C GLY A 229 -3.84 -24.50 16.46
N ASP A 230 -3.03 -25.00 15.52
CA ASP A 230 -1.64 -25.42 15.73
C ASP A 230 -0.68 -24.76 14.72
N ALA A 231 -1.18 -23.97 13.78
CA ALA A 231 -0.36 -23.22 12.82
C ALA A 231 -0.34 -21.73 13.18
N MET A 232 0.33 -21.43 14.28
CA MET A 232 0.65 -20.07 14.69
C MET A 232 1.80 -19.54 13.81
N GLY A 233 1.61 -18.46 13.05
CA GLY A 233 2.70 -17.85 12.28
C GLY A 233 2.34 -17.27 10.90
N PHE A 234 3.37 -17.06 10.07
CA PHE A 234 3.30 -16.43 8.75
C PHE A 234 3.30 -17.49 7.65
N ILE A 235 2.13 -17.89 7.17
CA ILE A 235 1.97 -18.97 6.17
C ILE A 235 0.88 -18.65 5.15
N GLY A 236 0.84 -19.41 4.06
CA GLY A 236 -0.19 -19.26 3.02
C GLY A 236 -0.17 -17.85 2.43
N THR A 237 -1.31 -17.17 2.45
CA THR A 237 -1.42 -15.78 1.96
C THR A 237 -0.54 -14.80 2.75
N PHE A 238 -0.27 -15.09 4.02
CA PHE A 238 0.59 -14.26 4.88
C PHE A 238 2.01 -14.81 5.00
N ASP A 239 2.42 -15.76 4.15
CA ASP A 239 3.82 -16.18 4.05
C ASP A 239 4.73 -14.95 3.87
N PRO A 240 5.88 -14.85 4.57
CA PRO A 240 6.74 -13.67 4.51
C PRO A 240 7.22 -13.31 3.10
N PHE A 241 7.20 -14.25 2.15
CA PHE A 241 7.51 -13.96 0.74
C PHE A 241 6.50 -13.01 0.07
N ASN A 242 5.25 -12.96 0.57
CA ASN A 242 4.20 -12.09 0.04
C ASN A 242 4.21 -10.69 0.66
N TRP A 243 5.11 -10.42 1.61
CA TRP A 243 5.19 -9.14 2.29
C TRP A 243 6.12 -8.18 1.54
N THR A 244 5.74 -6.91 1.52
CA THR A 244 6.60 -5.84 1.03
C THR A 244 7.54 -5.41 2.14
N PHE A 245 8.85 -5.48 1.88
CA PHE A 245 9.88 -5.04 2.81
C PHE A 245 10.48 -3.70 2.38
N GLN A 246 10.49 -2.74 3.29
CA GLN A 246 11.09 -1.43 3.09
C GLN A 246 12.14 -1.17 4.16
N THR A 247 13.33 -0.81 3.72
CA THR A 247 14.41 -0.27 4.55
C THR A 247 14.88 1.05 3.94
N SER A 248 14.79 2.16 4.67
CA SER A 248 15.07 3.50 4.12
C SER A 248 15.53 4.50 5.19
N PRO A 249 16.64 5.23 4.98
CA PRO A 249 17.95 4.80 4.49
C PRO A 249 18.78 4.16 5.62
N GLY A 250 19.38 2.98 5.40
CA GLY A 250 20.33 2.40 6.37
C GLY A 250 20.48 0.89 6.28
N ASN A 251 21.19 0.29 7.24
CA ASN A 251 21.56 -1.15 7.30
C ASN A 251 20.56 -2.04 8.08
N GLY A 252 19.31 -1.62 8.13
CA GLY A 252 18.20 -2.38 8.70
C GLY A 252 17.99 -3.66 7.89
N TRP A 253 17.39 -4.67 8.51
CA TRP A 253 17.06 -5.90 7.81
C TRP A 253 15.75 -6.48 8.34
N ILE A 254 15.10 -7.24 7.47
CA ILE A 254 13.87 -7.94 7.76
C ILE A 254 14.07 -9.38 7.30
N GLU A 255 13.75 -10.32 8.17
CA GLU A 255 13.70 -11.74 7.84
C GLU A 255 12.36 -12.31 8.30
N GLY A 256 11.82 -13.24 7.51
CA GLY A 256 10.59 -13.93 7.86
C GLY A 256 10.73 -15.42 7.64
N SER A 257 10.02 -16.17 8.47
CA SER A 257 9.82 -17.61 8.33
C SER A 257 8.39 -17.97 8.72
N VAL A 258 8.00 -19.21 8.44
CA VAL A 258 6.68 -19.81 8.72
C VAL A 258 6.17 -19.49 10.14
N GLY A 259 7.04 -19.41 11.14
CA GLY A 259 6.65 -19.16 12.54
C GLY A 259 6.92 -17.75 13.09
N TYR A 260 7.64 -16.89 12.36
CA TYR A 260 8.03 -15.58 12.90
C TYR A 260 8.43 -14.57 11.82
N MET A 261 8.39 -13.30 12.19
CA MET A 261 8.99 -12.21 11.44
C MET A 261 9.90 -11.40 12.37
N ALA A 262 11.17 -11.24 12.00
CA ALA A 262 12.12 -10.44 12.74
C ALA A 262 12.53 -9.21 11.93
N ILE A 263 12.49 -8.06 12.58
CA ILE A 263 12.80 -6.75 12.03
C ILE A 263 13.88 -6.13 12.89
N ALA A 264 14.97 -5.72 12.27
CA ALA A 264 16.05 -5.02 12.96
C ALA A 264 16.19 -3.61 12.38
N GLY A 265 16.07 -2.61 13.26
CA GLY A 265 16.24 -1.21 12.91
C GLY A 265 17.63 -0.92 12.38
N THR A 266 17.77 0.18 11.66
CA THR A 266 19.05 0.70 11.16
C THR A 266 19.90 1.23 12.31
N ASN A 267 21.23 1.15 12.22
CA ASN A 267 22.11 1.61 13.28
C ASN A 267 23.43 2.23 12.83
N ASN A 268 23.55 2.63 11.56
CA ASN A 268 24.88 2.83 10.98
C ASN A 268 25.02 3.95 9.94
N ASP A 269 24.44 5.13 10.13
CA ASP A 269 24.77 6.27 9.28
C ASP A 269 25.10 7.53 10.08
N LEU A 270 26.26 8.12 9.76
CA LEU A 270 26.78 9.41 10.23
C LEU A 270 25.90 10.62 9.86
N SER A 271 24.66 10.36 9.42
CA SER A 271 23.65 11.37 9.12
C SER A 271 22.66 11.46 10.27
N LEU A 272 22.50 12.67 10.81
CA LEU A 272 21.47 13.07 11.77
C LEU A 272 20.04 13.03 11.17
N ASN A 273 19.78 12.09 10.26
CA ASN A 273 18.50 11.95 9.58
C ASN A 273 17.54 11.21 10.52
N SER A 274 16.65 11.99 11.14
CA SER A 274 15.51 11.48 11.88
C SER A 274 14.54 10.78 10.91
N GLY A 275 13.99 9.62 11.31
CA GLY A 275 12.90 8.97 10.57
C GLY A 275 13.32 7.79 9.69
N VAL A 276 14.35 7.05 10.09
CA VAL A 276 14.80 5.86 9.34
C VAL A 276 13.90 4.67 9.66
N VAL A 277 13.34 4.04 8.63
CA VAL A 277 12.31 3.00 8.79
C VAL A 277 12.78 1.65 8.27
N SER A 278 12.57 0.61 9.07
CA SER A 278 12.56 -0.78 8.64
C SER A 278 11.17 -1.34 8.88
N GLN A 279 10.42 -1.63 7.81
CA GLN A 279 9.03 -2.09 7.90
C GLN A 279 8.73 -3.23 6.93
N ALA A 280 7.83 -4.12 7.37
CA ALA A 280 7.18 -5.12 6.55
C ALA A 280 5.68 -4.81 6.50
N SER A 281 5.09 -4.82 5.30
CA SER A 281 3.65 -4.58 5.14
C SER A 281 3.03 -5.45 4.07
N ILE A 282 1.74 -5.74 4.20
CA ILE A 282 0.93 -6.50 3.25
C ILE A 282 -0.50 -5.97 3.27
N VAL A 283 -1.21 -6.11 2.14
CA VAL A 283 -2.66 -5.84 2.08
C VAL A 283 -3.40 -7.01 2.71
N ALA A 284 -4.21 -6.72 3.73
CA ALA A 284 -5.03 -7.71 4.41
C ALA A 284 -6.08 -8.27 3.46
N GLN A 285 -6.03 -9.58 3.22
CA GLN A 285 -6.98 -10.25 2.33
C GLN A 285 -8.34 -10.49 2.98
N TYR A 286 -8.38 -10.58 4.32
CA TYR A 286 -9.58 -10.97 5.07
C TYR A 286 -9.95 -9.93 6.10
N ALA A 287 -11.25 -9.68 6.23
CA ALA A 287 -11.79 -8.90 7.32
C ALA A 287 -11.95 -9.75 8.60
N GLY A 288 -11.64 -9.17 9.75
CA GLY A 288 -11.90 -9.73 11.08
C GLY A 288 -10.76 -9.50 12.07
N GLU A 289 -10.72 -10.32 13.11
CA GLU A 289 -9.72 -10.29 14.17
C GLU A 289 -8.38 -10.92 13.77
N TYR A 290 -7.32 -10.10 13.79
CA TYR A 290 -5.92 -10.52 13.67
C TYR A 290 -5.26 -10.43 15.04
N THR A 291 -4.50 -11.44 15.43
CA THR A 291 -3.75 -11.46 16.69
C THR A 291 -2.29 -11.78 16.45
N PHE A 292 -1.38 -11.17 17.20
CA PHE A 292 0.04 -11.49 17.17
C PHE A 292 0.73 -11.20 18.49
N THR A 293 1.77 -11.97 18.79
CA THR A 293 2.69 -11.71 19.90
C THR A 293 3.89 -10.94 19.37
N TRP A 294 4.35 -9.95 20.11
CA TRP A 294 5.54 -9.17 19.78
C TRP A 294 6.50 -9.12 20.96
N THR A 295 7.79 -9.12 20.64
CA THR A 295 8.88 -8.82 21.57
C THR A 295 9.80 -7.79 20.94
N TYR A 296 10.23 -6.82 21.74
CA TYR A 296 11.04 -5.70 21.31
C TYR A 296 12.24 -5.53 22.25
N ALA A 297 13.41 -5.21 21.70
CA ALA A 297 14.58 -4.80 22.47
C ALA A 297 15.41 -3.74 21.74
N THR A 298 16.00 -2.81 22.48
CA THR A 298 16.95 -1.77 22.00
C THR A 298 18.04 -1.55 23.05
N LEU A 299 19.18 -0.93 22.72
CA LEU A 299 20.19 -0.57 23.73
C LEU A 299 20.04 0.86 24.25
N ASP A 300 19.42 1.76 23.48
CA ASP A 300 19.43 3.20 23.76
C ASP A 300 18.07 3.69 24.29
N GLY A 301 17.03 2.87 24.14
CA GLY A 301 15.71 3.06 24.75
C GLY A 301 14.61 3.29 23.72
N PRO A 302 13.34 3.01 24.06
CA PRO A 302 12.22 3.06 23.13
C PRO A 302 11.91 4.46 22.60
N GLN A 303 12.46 5.52 23.21
CA GLN A 303 12.30 6.90 22.77
C GLN A 303 13.17 7.28 21.55
N TYR A 304 14.13 6.43 21.21
CA TYR A 304 15.06 6.65 20.09
C TYR A 304 14.81 5.66 18.97
N ASP A 305 14.63 4.38 19.32
CA ASP A 305 14.12 3.35 18.42
C ASP A 305 12.80 2.83 18.97
N PHE A 306 11.69 2.97 18.24
CA PHE A 306 10.41 2.42 18.66
C PHE A 306 9.82 1.45 17.64
N ALA A 307 9.17 0.41 18.16
CA ALA A 307 8.42 -0.53 17.35
C ALA A 307 6.95 -0.13 17.22
N TYR A 308 6.36 -0.45 16.08
CA TYR A 308 4.97 -0.17 15.77
C TYR A 308 4.35 -1.29 14.93
N TYR A 309 3.03 -1.31 14.87
CA TYR A 309 2.27 -2.07 13.88
C TYR A 309 1.42 -1.14 13.02
N ILE A 310 0.98 -1.61 11.85
CA ILE A 310 0.16 -0.88 10.90
C ILE A 310 -1.20 -1.57 10.82
N ASN A 311 -2.26 -0.77 10.81
CA ASN A 311 -3.63 -1.14 10.41
C ASN A 311 -4.22 0.11 9.72
N ASP A 312 -3.89 0.27 8.43
CA ASP A 312 -3.93 1.48 7.58
C ASP A 312 -3.11 2.67 8.09
N VAL A 313 -3.09 2.87 9.39
CA VAL A 313 -2.30 3.85 10.10
C VAL A 313 -1.38 3.17 11.10
N GLN A 314 -0.35 3.89 11.51
CA GLN A 314 0.67 3.39 12.43
C GLN A 314 0.20 3.49 13.89
N PHE A 315 0.41 2.41 14.65
CA PHE A 315 0.15 2.31 16.08
C PHE A 315 1.40 1.89 16.84
N LEU A 316 1.74 2.62 17.90
CA LEU A 316 2.92 2.36 18.71
C LEU A 316 2.77 1.06 19.53
N LEU A 317 3.78 0.19 19.49
CA LEU A 317 3.87 -1.01 20.35
C LEU A 317 4.56 -0.69 21.68
N THR A 318 5.64 0.08 21.64
CA THR A 318 6.52 0.34 22.78
C THR A 318 6.11 1.57 23.59
N SER A 319 6.21 1.53 24.92
CA SER A 319 6.01 2.71 25.76
C SER A 319 7.30 3.52 25.94
N GLU A 320 7.21 4.87 25.91
CA GLU A 320 8.32 5.78 26.24
C GLU A 320 8.81 5.67 27.70
N LEU A 321 8.00 5.09 28.59
CA LEU A 321 8.37 4.79 29.98
C LEU A 321 8.85 3.35 30.18
N GLY A 322 8.86 2.55 29.11
CA GLY A 322 9.23 1.14 29.14
C GLY A 322 10.73 0.93 29.21
N GLY A 323 11.14 -0.23 29.73
CA GLY A 323 12.55 -0.64 29.70
C GLY A 323 13.05 -0.92 28.28
N VAL A 324 14.35 -1.20 28.18
CA VAL A 324 15.05 -1.58 26.93
C VAL A 324 14.58 -2.89 26.30
N ALA A 325 13.69 -3.64 26.97
CA ALA A 325 13.01 -4.80 26.44
C ALA A 325 11.53 -4.77 26.84
N GLN A 326 10.65 -5.00 25.86
CA GLN A 326 9.20 -4.95 26.01
C GLN A 326 8.56 -6.09 25.21
N SER A 327 7.36 -6.50 25.59
CA SER A 327 6.62 -7.54 24.86
C SER A 327 5.14 -7.44 25.15
N GLY A 328 4.32 -7.96 24.25
CA GLY A 328 2.88 -8.05 24.45
C GLY A 328 2.20 -8.87 23.36
N THR A 329 0.88 -8.95 23.46
CA THR A 329 0.02 -9.54 22.43
C THR A 329 -0.96 -8.46 22.01
N ILE A 330 -1.12 -8.28 20.70
CA ILE A 330 -2.08 -7.34 20.12
C ILE A 330 -3.14 -8.15 19.40
N THR A 331 -4.39 -7.70 19.56
CA THR A 331 -5.54 -8.16 18.83
C THR A 331 -6.17 -6.93 18.16
N MET A 332 -6.31 -6.98 16.84
CA MET A 332 -6.80 -5.87 16.03
C MET A 332 -7.91 -6.35 15.09
N ASN A 333 -8.92 -5.51 14.88
CA ASN A 333 -9.94 -5.76 13.88
C ASN A 333 -9.52 -5.04 12.58
N VAL A 334 -9.52 -5.78 11.48
CA VAL A 334 -9.00 -5.36 10.18
C VAL A 334 -10.10 -5.57 9.15
N ASN A 335 -10.24 -4.69 8.16
CA ASN A 335 -11.11 -4.93 7.01
C ASN A 335 -10.30 -5.50 5.84
N ALA A 336 -11.00 -6.20 4.93
CA ALA A 336 -10.36 -6.66 3.70
C ALA A 336 -9.95 -5.44 2.86
N GLY A 337 -8.69 -5.40 2.43
CA GLY A 337 -8.07 -4.29 1.70
C GLY A 337 -7.23 -3.34 2.56
N ASP A 338 -7.32 -3.39 3.89
CA ASP A 338 -6.52 -2.55 4.78
C ASP A 338 -5.03 -2.94 4.70
N ILE A 339 -4.12 -1.97 4.85
CA ILE A 339 -2.68 -2.27 4.94
C ILE A 339 -2.33 -2.66 6.37
N ILE A 340 -1.82 -3.88 6.56
CA ILE A 340 -1.26 -4.33 7.84
C ILE A 340 0.25 -4.44 7.77
N GLY A 341 0.91 -4.29 8.90
CA GLY A 341 2.37 -4.20 8.91
C GLY A 341 3.00 -4.18 10.29
N PHE A 342 4.32 -4.32 10.30
CA PHE A 342 5.17 -4.18 11.48
C PHE A 342 6.40 -3.39 11.11
N GLY A 343 6.92 -2.59 12.03
CA GLY A 343 8.13 -1.84 11.74
C GLY A 343 8.82 -1.26 12.97
N ILE A 344 10.02 -0.75 12.71
CA ILE A 344 10.83 0.03 13.64
C ILE A 344 11.12 1.37 13.00
N ASN A 345 10.96 2.44 13.77
CA ASN A 345 11.42 3.78 13.41
C ASN A 345 12.60 4.16 14.30
N ALA A 346 13.73 4.48 13.67
CA ALA A 346 14.96 4.92 14.32
C ALA A 346 15.11 6.45 14.20
N THR A 347 15.24 7.12 15.34
CA THR A 347 15.08 8.57 15.46
C THR A 347 16.42 9.30 15.59
N ASP A 348 17.44 8.68 16.17
CA ASP A 348 18.72 9.34 16.47
C ASP A 348 19.94 8.73 15.75
N GLY A 349 19.79 7.58 15.08
CA GLY A 349 20.82 6.97 14.24
C GLY A 349 22.15 6.65 14.95
N VAL A 350 22.19 6.77 16.28
CA VAL A 350 23.42 6.75 17.10
C VAL A 350 23.25 5.71 18.20
N PHE A 351 24.06 4.65 18.13
CA PHE A 351 24.11 3.52 19.07
C PHE A 351 22.77 2.75 19.22
N GLY A 352 22.87 1.42 19.40
CA GLY A 352 21.76 0.64 19.96
C GLY A 352 20.53 0.29 19.13
N ARG A 353 20.68 -0.40 18.00
CA ARG A 353 19.55 -0.85 17.14
C ARG A 353 18.39 -1.51 17.89
N GLY A 354 17.17 -1.12 17.52
CA GLY A 354 15.94 -1.84 17.84
C GLY A 354 15.85 -3.21 17.14
N TYR A 355 15.30 -4.20 17.83
CA TYR A 355 14.94 -5.52 17.31
C TYR A 355 13.50 -5.82 17.70
N LEU A 356 12.67 -6.14 16.71
CA LEU A 356 11.28 -6.52 16.87
C LEU A 356 11.13 -7.95 16.32
N LEU A 357 10.54 -8.83 17.13
CA LEU A 357 10.19 -10.18 16.73
C LEU A 357 8.68 -10.35 16.91
N ILE A 358 8.00 -10.70 15.82
CA ILE A 358 6.59 -11.04 15.76
C ILE A 358 6.47 -12.56 15.67
N THR A 359 5.68 -13.14 16.56
CA THR A 359 5.31 -14.57 16.59
C THR A 359 3.81 -14.69 16.75
N ASP A 360 3.30 -15.92 16.68
CA ASP A 360 1.91 -16.20 17.02
C ASP A 360 0.90 -15.40 16.18
N PHE A 361 1.28 -15.06 14.95
CA PHE A 361 0.43 -14.33 14.03
C PHE A 361 -0.74 -15.23 13.63
N THR A 362 -1.95 -14.75 13.86
CA THR A 362 -3.21 -15.38 13.49
C THR A 362 -4.13 -14.34 12.87
N TRP A 363 -5.02 -14.80 12.00
CA TRP A 363 -6.00 -13.99 11.31
C TRP A 363 -7.36 -14.70 11.37
N PRO A 364 -8.45 -14.04 10.93
CA PRO A 364 -9.81 -14.57 11.06
C PRO A 364 -9.91 -15.97 10.48
N ASN A 365 -10.58 -16.84 11.22
CA ASN A 365 -10.74 -18.24 10.85
C ASN A 365 -11.54 -18.31 9.55
N VAL A 366 -10.86 -18.67 8.48
CA VAL A 366 -11.45 -18.91 7.17
C VAL A 366 -12.31 -20.16 7.27
N VAL A 367 -13.62 -20.02 7.02
CA VAL A 367 -14.50 -21.18 6.94
C VAL A 367 -14.13 -21.94 5.67
N CYS A 368 -13.62 -23.14 5.86
CA CYS A 368 -13.20 -24.05 4.81
C CYS A 368 -14.29 -25.11 4.60
N GLY A 369 -14.44 -25.56 3.36
CA GLY A 369 -15.40 -26.58 2.96
C GLY A 369 -15.66 -26.45 1.47
N CYS A 370 -16.39 -27.39 0.88
CA CYS A 370 -16.65 -27.30 -0.55
C CYS A 370 -17.41 -26.01 -0.91
N THR A 371 -16.82 -25.18 -1.79
CA THR A 371 -17.44 -23.94 -2.27
C THR A 371 -18.19 -24.11 -3.58
N ASP A 372 -18.06 -25.26 -4.23
CA ASP A 372 -18.85 -25.59 -5.40
C ASP A 372 -20.30 -25.89 -4.99
N MET A 373 -21.22 -25.01 -5.39
CA MET A 373 -22.65 -25.16 -5.17
C MET A 373 -23.22 -26.46 -5.79
N ASN A 374 -22.50 -27.07 -6.73
CA ASN A 374 -22.87 -28.30 -7.41
C ASN A 374 -22.35 -29.57 -6.72
N ALA A 375 -21.51 -29.45 -5.69
CA ALA A 375 -21.04 -30.60 -4.93
C ALA A 375 -22.02 -31.00 -3.82
N CYS A 376 -22.06 -32.29 -3.49
CA CYS A 376 -22.98 -32.86 -2.50
C CYS A 376 -22.70 -32.35 -1.08
N ASN A 377 -21.46 -31.97 -0.80
CA ASN A 377 -21.01 -31.44 0.48
C ASN A 377 -20.71 -29.93 0.43
N TYR A 378 -21.37 -29.20 -0.48
CA TYR A 378 -21.34 -27.74 -0.53
C TYR A 378 -21.60 -27.13 0.86
N ASN A 379 -20.76 -26.19 1.26
CA ASN A 379 -20.85 -25.44 2.50
C ASN A 379 -21.04 -23.96 2.17
N ASP A 380 -22.25 -23.43 2.40
CA ASP A 380 -22.60 -22.03 2.09
C ASP A 380 -21.90 -21.00 2.98
N GLN A 381 -21.27 -21.45 4.07
CA GLN A 381 -20.42 -20.63 4.91
C GLN A 381 -18.95 -20.69 4.46
N ALA A 382 -18.57 -21.64 3.61
CA ALA A 382 -17.20 -21.76 3.13
C ALA A 382 -16.87 -20.64 2.15
N ILE A 383 -15.74 -19.97 2.42
CA ILE A 383 -15.16 -18.96 1.53
C ILE A 383 -13.89 -19.47 0.84
N PHE A 384 -13.44 -20.68 1.19
CA PHE A 384 -12.33 -21.40 0.57
C PHE A 384 -12.69 -22.87 0.36
N ASP A 385 -12.47 -23.35 -0.86
CA ASP A 385 -12.55 -24.78 -1.17
C ASP A 385 -11.35 -25.50 -0.55
N ASP A 386 -11.62 -26.42 0.36
CA ASP A 386 -10.60 -27.29 0.96
C ASP A 386 -10.32 -28.55 0.13
N GLY A 387 -10.83 -28.59 -1.11
CA GLY A 387 -10.76 -29.74 -1.98
C GLY A 387 -11.58 -30.92 -1.44
N SER A 388 -12.47 -30.69 -0.48
CA SER A 388 -13.38 -31.72 0.03
C SER A 388 -14.58 -31.95 -0.89
N CYS A 389 -14.77 -31.14 -1.94
CA CYS A 389 -15.91 -31.27 -2.86
C CYS A 389 -16.09 -32.72 -3.36
N GLU A 390 -17.18 -33.32 -2.90
CA GLU A 390 -17.60 -34.66 -3.27
C GLU A 390 -18.82 -34.54 -4.18
N TYR A 391 -18.75 -35.23 -5.33
CA TYR A 391 -19.85 -35.29 -6.31
C TYR A 391 -20.48 -36.70 -6.38
N ALA A 392 -19.84 -37.69 -5.77
CA ALA A 392 -20.23 -39.09 -5.87
C ALA A 392 -21.35 -39.48 -4.89
N SER A 393 -21.43 -38.86 -3.71
CA SER A 393 -22.46 -39.15 -2.70
C SER A 393 -23.87 -38.69 -3.12
N CYS A 394 -23.97 -37.93 -4.21
CA CYS A 394 -25.22 -37.48 -4.82
C CYS A 394 -25.38 -37.95 -6.28
N ALA A 395 -24.56 -38.88 -6.79
CA ALA A 395 -24.85 -39.57 -8.05
C ALA A 395 -26.31 -40.03 -8.02
N CYS A 396 -27.15 -39.59 -8.97
CA CYS A 396 -28.58 -39.92 -9.04
C CYS A 396 -28.70 -41.32 -9.66
N PRO A 397 -28.58 -42.43 -8.89
CA PRO A 397 -28.36 -43.74 -9.49
C PRO A 397 -29.64 -44.23 -10.20
N GLY A 398 -30.77 -43.57 -9.91
CA GLY A 398 -32.05 -43.82 -10.54
C GLY A 398 -32.25 -43.11 -11.89
N ASP A 399 -31.42 -42.13 -12.26
CA ASP A 399 -31.49 -41.52 -13.60
C ASP A 399 -30.65 -42.38 -14.54
N LEU A 400 -31.30 -43.35 -15.17
CA LEU A 400 -30.65 -44.37 -16.00
C LEU A 400 -30.51 -43.92 -17.45
N ASN A 401 -31.19 -42.83 -17.82
CA ASN A 401 -31.22 -42.31 -19.17
C ASN A 401 -30.49 -40.95 -19.32
N ASN A 402 -30.06 -40.36 -18.21
CA ASN A 402 -29.38 -39.08 -18.07
C ASN A 402 -30.20 -37.90 -18.64
N ASP A 403 -31.49 -37.85 -18.35
CA ASP A 403 -32.34 -36.70 -18.69
C ASP A 403 -32.59 -35.75 -17.51
N GLY A 404 -31.97 -36.03 -16.36
CA GLY A 404 -32.07 -35.19 -15.18
C GLY A 404 -33.34 -35.44 -14.38
N MET A 405 -34.07 -36.53 -14.61
CA MET A 405 -35.20 -36.94 -13.78
C MET A 405 -35.09 -38.44 -13.48
N VAL A 406 -35.54 -38.87 -12.30
CA VAL A 406 -35.82 -40.29 -12.03
C VAL A 406 -37.29 -40.52 -12.27
N ASP A 407 -37.68 -40.91 -13.47
CA ASP A 407 -39.08 -41.03 -13.84
C ASP A 407 -39.46 -42.38 -14.44
N THR A 408 -40.63 -42.44 -15.09
CA THR A 408 -41.14 -43.66 -15.71
C THR A 408 -40.22 -44.21 -16.81
N LEU A 409 -39.43 -43.36 -17.46
CA LEU A 409 -38.49 -43.73 -18.51
C LEU A 409 -37.32 -44.51 -17.92
N ASP A 410 -36.81 -44.08 -16.76
CA ASP A 410 -35.78 -44.82 -16.02
C ASP A 410 -36.32 -46.11 -15.43
N LEU A 411 -37.56 -46.11 -14.94
CA LEU A 411 -38.19 -47.34 -14.47
C LEU A 411 -38.31 -48.37 -15.60
N LEU A 412 -38.54 -47.90 -16.83
CA LEU A 412 -38.62 -48.77 -18.00
C LEU A 412 -37.25 -49.37 -18.35
N LEU A 413 -36.19 -48.58 -18.25
CA LEU A 413 -34.81 -49.06 -18.42
C LEU A 413 -34.43 -50.07 -17.33
N PHE A 414 -34.76 -49.76 -16.07
CA PHE A 414 -34.57 -50.64 -14.92
C PHE A 414 -35.27 -51.99 -15.14
N LEU A 415 -36.56 -51.97 -15.50
CA LEU A 415 -37.35 -53.19 -15.75
C LEU A 415 -36.83 -53.97 -16.96
N GLY A 416 -36.25 -53.30 -17.95
CA GLY A 416 -35.57 -53.92 -19.08
C GLY A 416 -34.33 -54.73 -18.69
N ALA A 417 -33.67 -54.34 -17.60
CA ALA A 417 -32.52 -55.02 -17.03
C ALA A 417 -32.88 -56.00 -15.89
N PHE A 418 -34.16 -56.12 -15.50
CA PHE A 418 -34.57 -56.94 -14.37
C PHE A 418 -34.22 -58.42 -14.57
N GLY A 419 -33.49 -58.99 -13.61
CA GLY A 419 -32.97 -60.35 -13.68
C GLY A 419 -31.63 -60.50 -14.43
N CYS A 420 -31.02 -59.39 -14.85
CA CYS A 420 -29.66 -59.38 -15.40
C CYS A 420 -28.63 -59.77 -14.31
N THR A 421 -27.57 -60.48 -14.71
CA THR A 421 -26.45 -60.85 -13.82
C THR A 421 -25.12 -60.43 -14.45
N GLY A 422 -24.19 -59.91 -13.65
CA GLY A 422 -22.96 -59.24 -14.10
C GLY A 422 -23.08 -57.72 -13.97
N THR A 423 -22.39 -56.96 -14.82
CA THR A 423 -22.48 -55.48 -14.83
C THR A 423 -23.67 -55.04 -15.68
N CYS A 424 -24.75 -54.61 -15.05
CA CYS A 424 -26.00 -54.25 -15.71
C CYS A 424 -26.45 -52.84 -15.25
N LEU A 425 -27.07 -52.08 -16.15
CA LEU A 425 -27.78 -50.84 -15.79
C LEU A 425 -28.89 -51.17 -14.78
N GLY A 426 -28.97 -50.43 -13.68
CA GLY A 426 -29.96 -50.66 -12.61
C GLY A 426 -29.54 -51.62 -11.49
N ASP A 427 -28.28 -52.04 -11.41
CA ASP A 427 -27.71 -52.68 -10.21
C ASP A 427 -27.34 -51.59 -9.20
N MET A 428 -28.28 -51.28 -8.31
CA MET A 428 -28.26 -50.08 -7.46
C MET A 428 -27.47 -50.31 -6.18
N ASP A 429 -27.34 -51.56 -5.74
CA ASP A 429 -26.57 -51.94 -4.56
C ASP A 429 -25.22 -52.61 -4.89
N ASN A 430 -24.87 -52.69 -6.19
CA ASN A 430 -23.67 -53.34 -6.72
C ASN A 430 -23.56 -54.82 -6.30
N SER A 431 -24.68 -55.52 -6.14
CA SER A 431 -24.70 -56.95 -5.81
C SER A 431 -24.34 -57.85 -7.00
N GLY A 432 -24.24 -57.28 -8.20
CA GLY A 432 -23.97 -58.00 -9.45
C GLY A 432 -25.24 -58.60 -10.07
N ALA A 433 -26.43 -58.21 -9.62
CA ALA A 433 -27.69 -58.67 -10.18
C ALA A 433 -28.85 -57.68 -9.95
N VAL A 434 -29.57 -57.31 -11.01
CA VAL A 434 -30.75 -56.42 -10.90
C VAL A 434 -31.96 -57.23 -10.42
N ASN A 435 -32.42 -56.97 -9.21
CA ASN A 435 -33.49 -57.73 -8.57
C ASN A 435 -34.44 -56.83 -7.75
N THR A 436 -35.27 -57.44 -6.90
CA THR A 436 -36.26 -56.72 -6.09
C THR A 436 -35.62 -55.76 -5.09
N THR A 437 -34.39 -56.02 -4.63
CA THR A 437 -33.66 -55.11 -3.74
C THR A 437 -33.33 -53.82 -4.45
N ASP A 438 -32.83 -53.89 -5.69
CA ASP A 438 -32.56 -52.73 -6.53
C ASP A 438 -33.83 -51.97 -6.87
N LEU A 439 -34.94 -52.69 -7.10
CA LEU A 439 -36.23 -52.06 -7.38
C LEU A 439 -36.73 -51.24 -6.18
N LEU A 440 -36.51 -51.71 -4.96
CA LEU A 440 -36.89 -50.97 -3.76
C LEU A 440 -36.03 -49.71 -3.58
N ILE A 441 -34.75 -49.79 -3.92
CA ILE A 441 -33.84 -48.62 -3.92
C ILE A 441 -34.29 -47.62 -4.99
N PHE A 442 -34.53 -48.10 -6.22
CA PHE A 442 -35.03 -47.28 -7.33
C PHE A 442 -36.35 -46.58 -7.00
N LEU A 443 -37.33 -47.30 -6.45
CA LEU A 443 -38.62 -46.72 -6.07
C LEU A 443 -38.51 -45.69 -4.92
N GLY A 444 -37.47 -45.77 -4.10
CA GLY A 444 -37.15 -44.76 -3.09
C GLY A 444 -36.65 -43.45 -3.70
N LEU A 445 -36.16 -43.49 -4.93
CA LEU A 445 -35.64 -42.35 -5.70
C LEU A 445 -36.62 -41.85 -6.76
N PHE A 446 -37.75 -42.52 -6.96
CA PHE A 446 -38.70 -42.22 -8.02
C PHE A 446 -39.35 -40.84 -7.85
N GLY A 447 -39.27 -40.01 -8.88
CA GLY A 447 -39.73 -38.62 -8.89
C GLY A 447 -38.66 -37.59 -8.48
N THR A 448 -37.40 -38.01 -8.32
CA THR A 448 -36.28 -37.08 -8.04
C THR A 448 -35.94 -36.27 -9.28
N ASP A 449 -35.75 -34.95 -9.12
CA ASP A 449 -35.22 -34.06 -10.14
C ASP A 449 -33.70 -33.95 -9.96
N CYS A 450 -32.97 -34.47 -10.93
CA CYS A 450 -31.51 -34.49 -11.01
C CYS A 450 -30.98 -33.45 -12.02
N SER A 451 -31.82 -32.61 -12.62
CA SER A 451 -31.42 -31.63 -13.65
C SER A 451 -30.55 -30.50 -13.12
N VAL A 452 -30.54 -30.30 -11.80
CA VAL A 452 -29.63 -29.38 -11.08
C VAL A 452 -28.22 -29.97 -10.93
N MET A 453 -27.96 -31.18 -11.45
CA MET A 453 -26.75 -31.98 -11.23
C MET A 453 -25.97 -32.25 -12.53
N MET A 454 -26.32 -31.60 -13.64
CA MET A 454 -25.74 -31.84 -14.98
C MET A 454 -25.34 -30.58 -15.77
N GLU A 455 -25.31 -29.39 -15.16
CA GLU A 455 -24.73 -28.19 -15.81
C GLU A 455 -23.28 -27.91 -15.42
#